data_AF-A0A067KNF3-F1
#
_entry.id   AF-A0A067KNF3-F1
#
_cell.length_a   1.000
_cell.length_b   1.000
_cell.length_c   1.000
_cell.angle_alpha   90.00
_cell.angle_beta   90.00
_cell.angle_gamma   90.00
#
_symmetry.space_group_name_H-M   'P 1'
#
loop_
_entity.id
_entity.type
_entity.pdbx_description
1 polymer ?
#
loop_
_entity_poly.entity_id
_entity_poly.type
_entity_poly.pdbx_seq_one_letter_code
_entity_poly.pdbx_strand_id
1 'polypeptide(L)'
;MSIMMTRTTSAKELDALKLQLEALNHALQEKDNQIVYLMNKLDRMTGKSQMSKKDESVSKVSTPPKETSSKETLEKGFKLNADGSISTIQLKELIKEALKD
;
A
#
# COMPACT_ATOMS: atom_id res chain seq x y z
N MET A 1 54.34 29.21 -2.51
CA MET A 1 53.73 28.74 -1.25
C MET A 1 52.22 28.87 -1.36
N SER A 2 51.48 27.77 -1.55
CA SER A 2 50.00 27.76 -1.52
C SER A 2 49.51 26.57 -0.70
N ILE A 3 49.51 26.72 0.63
CA ILE A 3 49.03 25.70 1.57
C ILE A 3 47.71 26.16 2.26
N MET A 4 47.29 27.42 2.07
CA MET A 4 46.13 27.97 2.76
C MET A 4 44.75 27.61 2.15
N MET A 5 44.67 27.15 0.90
CA MET A 5 43.37 26.91 0.25
C MET A 5 42.74 25.55 0.57
N THR A 6 43.54 24.52 0.84
CA THR A 6 43.06 23.14 1.06
C THR A 6 42.43 22.93 2.43
N ARG A 7 42.81 23.73 3.43
CA ARG A 7 42.26 23.61 4.80
C ARG A 7 40.85 24.19 4.92
N THR A 8 40.52 25.21 4.12
CA THR A 8 39.22 25.89 4.17
C THR A 8 38.12 25.16 3.40
N THR A 9 38.46 24.38 2.37
CA THR A 9 37.48 23.54 1.64
C THR A 9 37.02 22.36 2.50
N SER A 10 37.95 21.68 3.17
CA SER A 10 37.66 20.53 4.03
C SER A 10 36.71 20.86 5.20
N ALA A 11 36.81 22.05 5.80
CA ALA A 11 35.90 22.47 6.86
C ALA A 11 34.46 22.72 6.35
N LYS A 12 34.32 23.36 5.19
CA LYS A 12 33.01 23.61 4.56
C LYS A 12 32.34 22.31 4.09
N GLU A 13 33.11 21.39 3.55
CA GLU A 13 32.63 20.05 3.17
C GLU A 13 32.14 19.27 4.40
N LEU A 14 32.87 19.34 5.51
CA LEU A 14 32.46 18.71 6.76
C LEU A 14 31.14 19.29 7.30
N ASP A 15 30.97 20.61 7.27
CA ASP A 15 29.73 21.25 7.73
C ASP A 15 28.54 20.94 6.81
N ALA A 16 28.76 20.87 5.50
CA ALA A 16 27.74 20.43 4.54
C ALA A 16 27.30 18.98 4.81
N LEU A 17 28.26 18.08 5.09
CA LEU A 17 27.97 16.68 5.42
C LEU A 17 27.21 16.54 6.73
N LYS A 18 27.54 17.35 7.75
CA LYS A 18 26.78 17.37 9.01
C LYS A 18 25.33 17.79 8.79
N LEU A 19 25.10 18.83 7.98
CA LEU A 19 23.75 19.30 7.68
C LEU A 19 22.94 18.23 6.92
N GLN A 20 23.56 17.52 5.97
CA GLN A 20 22.93 16.40 5.27
C GLN A 20 22.59 15.25 6.23
N LEU A 21 23.48 14.93 7.16
CA LEU A 21 23.24 13.89 8.16
C LEU A 21 22.08 14.26 9.09
N GLU A 22 22.01 15.50 9.54
CA GLU A 22 20.91 16.00 10.37
C GLU A 22 19.57 15.96 9.62
N ALA A 23 19.55 16.38 8.36
CA ALA A 23 18.36 16.28 7.52
C ALA A 23 17.90 14.83 7.32
N LEU A 24 18.83 13.89 7.10
CA LEU A 24 18.51 12.47 6.98
C LEU A 24 17.97 11.88 8.29
N ASN A 25 18.55 12.26 9.43
CA ASN A 25 18.06 11.82 10.74
C ASN A 25 16.63 12.32 11.00
N HIS A 26 16.34 13.58 10.66
CA HIS A 26 14.98 14.11 10.76
C HIS A 26 13.99 13.37 9.86
N ALA A 27 14.37 13.11 8.61
CA ALA A 27 13.54 12.35 7.68
C ALA A 27 13.29 10.92 8.18
N LEU A 28 14.30 10.26 8.75
CA LEU A 28 14.16 8.93 9.34
C LEU A 28 13.18 8.94 10.52
N GLN A 29 13.33 9.91 11.44
CA GLN A 29 12.43 10.04 12.59
C GLN A 29 10.97 10.28 12.17
N GLU A 30 10.75 11.07 11.11
CA GLU A 30 9.41 11.27 10.56
C GLU A 30 8.82 9.95 10.04
N LYS A 31 9.63 9.15 9.33
CA LYS A 31 9.22 7.84 8.82
C LYS A 31 8.90 6.86 9.95
N ASP A 32 9.70 6.84 11.01
CA ASP A 32 9.44 6.00 12.18
C ASP A 32 8.08 6.36 12.83
N ASN A 33 7.79 7.66 12.95
CA ASN A 33 6.49 8.13 13.45
C ASN A 33 5.33 7.68 12.53
N GLN A 34 5.51 7.72 11.21
CA GLN A 34 4.50 7.22 10.26
C GLN A 34 4.28 5.71 10.40
N ILE A 35 5.34 4.93 10.61
CA ILE A 35 5.24 3.48 10.84
C ILE A 35 4.43 3.22 12.11
N VAL A 36 4.75 3.89 13.21
CA VAL A 36 4.01 3.75 14.48
C VAL A 36 2.53 4.11 14.30
N TYR A 37 2.22 5.19 13.58
CA TYR A 37 0.84 5.57 13.28
C TYR A 37 0.09 4.48 12.49
N LEU A 38 0.73 3.92 11.45
CA LEU A 38 0.13 2.87 10.63
C LEU A 38 -0.03 1.55 11.40
N MET A 39 0.94 1.16 12.22
CA MET A 39 0.83 0.01 13.11
C MET A 39 -0.37 0.15 14.05
N ASN A 40 -0.49 1.29 14.73
CA ASN A 40 -1.63 1.58 15.60
C ASN A 40 -2.97 1.54 14.86
N LYS A 41 -3.01 2.01 13.61
CA LYS A 41 -4.22 1.95 12.77
C LYS A 41 -4.58 0.51 12.39
N LEU A 42 -3.59 -0.30 12.03
CA LEU A 42 -3.76 -1.72 11.72
C LEU A 42 -4.24 -2.51 12.95
N ASP A 43 -3.66 -2.27 14.12
CA ASP A 43 -4.09 -2.91 15.36
C ASP A 43 -5.55 -2.59 15.69
N ARG A 44 -5.97 -1.34 15.48
CA ARG A 44 -7.37 -0.93 15.65
C ARG A 44 -8.31 -1.61 14.65
N MET A 45 -7.88 -1.84 13.41
CA MET A 45 -8.69 -2.55 12.41
C MET A 45 -8.78 -4.04 12.72
N THR A 46 -7.67 -4.66 13.12
CA THR A 46 -7.60 -6.08 13.49
C THR A 46 -8.40 -6.36 14.77
N GLY A 47 -8.31 -5.50 15.78
CA GLY A 47 -9.10 -5.60 17.00
C GLY A 47 -10.62 -5.41 16.78
N LYS A 48 -11.01 -4.57 15.82
CA LYS A 48 -12.43 -4.41 15.43
C LYS A 48 -12.98 -5.59 14.62
N SER A 49 -12.14 -6.24 13.81
CA SER A 49 -12.51 -7.43 13.02
C SER A 49 -12.87 -8.64 13.91
N GLN A 50 -12.34 -8.69 15.15
CA GLN A 50 -12.64 -9.77 16.08
C GLN A 50 -14.02 -9.65 16.75
N MET A 51 -14.64 -8.46 16.78
CA MET A 51 -15.99 -8.25 17.35
C MET A 51 -17.14 -8.40 16.34
N SER A 52 -16.88 -8.45 15.03
CA SER A 52 -17.95 -8.55 14.00
C SER A 52 -18.28 -9.98 13.54
N LYS A 53 -17.74 -11.02 14.20
CA LYS A 53 -17.98 -12.44 13.83
C LYS A 53 -18.97 -13.19 14.74
N LYS A 54 -19.84 -12.47 15.45
CA LYS A 54 -20.78 -13.10 16.39
C LYS A 54 -22.19 -12.56 16.25
N ASP A 55 -22.77 -12.60 15.04
CA ASP A 55 -24.22 -12.57 14.82
C ASP A 55 -24.56 -12.87 13.35
N GLU A 56 -24.27 -14.08 12.88
CA GLU A 56 -25.00 -14.60 11.69
C GLU A 56 -24.96 -16.12 11.66
N SER A 57 -25.69 -16.74 12.59
CA SER A 57 -26.07 -18.13 12.48
C SER A 57 -27.54 -18.27 12.82
N VAL A 58 -28.26 -19.00 11.95
CA VAL A 58 -29.72 -19.29 11.91
C VAL A 58 -30.45 -18.28 11.01
N SER A 59 -30.87 -18.60 9.79
CA SER A 59 -31.79 -19.69 9.47
C SER A 59 -31.68 -20.15 8.01
N LYS A 60 -32.10 -21.39 7.82
CA LYS A 60 -32.01 -22.26 6.65
C LYS A 60 -33.06 -21.95 5.55
N VAL A 61 -32.71 -22.39 4.33
CA VAL A 61 -33.54 -23.12 3.34
C VAL A 61 -34.30 -22.34 2.23
N SER A 62 -33.96 -22.74 0.99
CA SER A 62 -34.81 -22.86 -0.24
C SER A 62 -35.13 -21.56 -0.99
N THR A 63 -34.81 -21.35 -2.28
CA THR A 63 -34.88 -22.18 -3.53
C THR A 63 -33.95 -21.62 -4.63
N PRO A 64 -33.59 -22.38 -5.69
CA PRO A 64 -32.98 -21.83 -6.91
C PRO A 64 -34.04 -21.48 -7.97
N PRO A 65 -33.84 -20.39 -8.74
CA PRO A 65 -34.19 -20.42 -10.16
C PRO A 65 -33.08 -19.73 -10.99
N LYS A 66 -32.48 -20.44 -11.94
CA LYS A 66 -32.90 -20.56 -13.35
C LYS A 66 -32.28 -19.47 -14.23
N GLU A 67 -31.52 -19.95 -15.21
CA GLU A 67 -30.90 -19.20 -16.30
C GLU A 67 -31.83 -18.17 -16.95
N THR A 68 -31.31 -16.97 -17.22
CA THR A 68 -31.52 -16.29 -18.52
C THR A 68 -30.32 -15.43 -18.86
N SER A 69 -29.71 -15.77 -20.00
CA SER A 69 -28.97 -14.90 -20.91
C SER A 69 -29.28 -13.41 -20.77
N SER A 70 -28.23 -12.60 -20.57
CA SER A 70 -28.20 -11.22 -21.07
C SER A 70 -26.82 -10.95 -21.65
N LYS A 71 -26.86 -10.74 -22.96
CA LYS A 71 -25.79 -10.33 -23.85
C LYS A 71 -25.54 -8.84 -23.58
N GLU A 72 -24.44 -8.51 -22.91
CA GLU A 72 -23.99 -7.13 -22.79
C GLU A 72 -22.47 -7.08 -23.01
N THR A 73 -22.14 -6.41 -24.11
CA THR A 73 -20.91 -5.69 -24.46
C THR A 73 -19.63 -6.11 -23.72
N LEU A 74 -18.70 -6.66 -24.50
CA LEU A 74 -17.31 -6.91 -24.12
C LEU A 74 -16.56 -5.56 -23.97
N GLU A 75 -16.91 -4.77 -22.97
CA GLU A 75 -15.92 -3.91 -22.32
C GLU A 75 -15.01 -4.83 -21.50
N LYS A 76 -13.70 -4.61 -21.56
CA LYS A 76 -12.69 -5.34 -20.77
C LYS A 76 -12.81 -5.02 -19.28
N GLY A 77 -13.95 -5.37 -18.68
CA GLY A 77 -14.20 -5.26 -17.25
C GLY A 77 -13.66 -6.50 -16.55
N PHE A 78 -12.64 -6.33 -15.72
CA PHE A 78 -12.18 -7.39 -14.83
C PHE A 78 -13.34 -7.83 -13.93
N LYS A 79 -13.80 -9.07 -14.08
CA LYS A 79 -14.87 -9.63 -13.22
C LYS A 79 -14.37 -9.73 -11.79
N LEU A 80 -14.89 -8.90 -10.91
CA LEU A 80 -14.68 -9.03 -9.48
C LEU A 80 -15.38 -10.30 -8.97
N ASN A 81 -14.81 -10.91 -7.94
CA ASN A 81 -15.42 -11.99 -7.18
C ASN A 81 -16.66 -11.48 -6.43
N ALA A 82 -17.47 -12.39 -5.88
CA ALA A 82 -18.70 -12.03 -5.15
C ALA A 82 -18.45 -11.15 -3.90
N ASP A 83 -17.21 -11.14 -3.39
CA ASP A 83 -16.73 -10.29 -2.31
C ASP A 83 -16.07 -8.98 -2.80
N GLY A 84 -16.13 -8.69 -4.11
CA GLY A 84 -15.49 -7.53 -4.73
C GLY A 84 -13.97 -7.66 -4.92
N SER A 85 -13.37 -8.82 -4.60
CA SER A 85 -11.94 -9.05 -4.77
C SER A 85 -11.56 -9.43 -6.21
N ILE A 86 -10.30 -9.21 -6.59
CA ILE A 86 -9.75 -9.64 -7.89
C ILE A 86 -8.92 -10.90 -7.68
N SER A 87 -9.08 -11.89 -8.55
CA SER A 87 -8.23 -13.09 -8.53
C SER A 87 -6.78 -12.76 -8.86
N THR A 88 -5.83 -13.52 -8.29
CA THR A 88 -4.39 -13.35 -8.59
C THR A 88 -4.06 -13.51 -10.06
N ILE A 89 -4.84 -14.29 -10.81
CA ILE A 89 -4.70 -14.46 -12.26
C ILE A 89 -5.07 -13.16 -12.99
N GLN A 90 -6.20 -12.55 -12.61
CA GLN A 90 -6.68 -11.29 -13.18
C GLN A 90 -5.74 -10.12 -12.86
N LEU A 91 -5.18 -10.08 -11.64
CA LEU A 91 -4.19 -9.08 -11.26
C LEU A 91 -2.92 -9.16 -12.12
N LYS A 92 -2.43 -10.37 -12.41
CA LYS A 92 -1.27 -10.56 -13.30
C LYS A 92 -1.55 -10.08 -14.72
N GLU A 93 -2.76 -10.29 -15.20
CA GLU A 93 -3.19 -9.87 -16.54
C GLU A 93 -3.31 -8.35 -16.64
N LEU A 94 -3.88 -7.68 -15.62
CA LEU A 94 -3.93 -6.22 -15.50
C LEU A 94 -2.53 -5.59 -15.54
N ILE A 95 -1.59 -6.13 -14.75
CA ILE A 95 -0.20 -5.64 -14.72
C ILE A 95 0.47 -5.83 -16.09
N LYS A 96 0.23 -6.96 -16.75
CA LYS A 96 0.79 -7.23 -18.08
C LYS A 96 0.20 -6.31 -19.16
N GLU A 97 -1.04 -5.87 -19.03
CA GLU A 97 -1.65 -4.90 -19.93
C GLU A 97 -1.13 -3.47 -19.66
N ALA A 98 -0.98 -3.08 -18.40
CA ALA A 98 -0.44 -1.76 -18.03
C ALA A 98 1.04 -1.55 -18.39
N LEU A 99 1.80 -2.62 -18.57
CA LEU A 99 3.23 -2.58 -18.95
C LEU A 99 3.45 -2.64 -20.47
N LYS A 100 2.38 -2.67 -21.28
CA LYS A 100 2.47 -2.72 -22.75
C LYS A 100 2.40 -1.34 -23.42
N ASP A 101 2.11 -0.29 -22.65
CA ASP A 101 2.24 1.12 -23.06
C ASP A 101 3.59 1.71 -22.62
#